data_AF-A0A243RI59-F1
#
_entry.id   AF-A0A243RI59-F1
#
_cell.length_a   1.000
_cell.length_b   1.000
_cell.length_c   1.000
_cell.angle_alpha   90.00
_cell.angle_beta   90.00
_cell.angle_gamma   90.00
#
_symmetry.space_group_name_H-M   'P 1'
#
loop_
_entity.id
_entity.type
_entity.pdbx_description
1 polymer ?
#
loop_
_entity_poly.entity_id
_entity_poly.type
_entity_poly.pdbx_seq_one_letter_code
_entity_poly.pdbx_strand_id
1 'polypeptide(L)'
;MGSAMPPRSLMLLAVSLGAGGLAALVYFHDSDLVLLREHLNHPFALGVLACLLMALAAVGLRWMWLRVVIVVLAGLGASAALFGGWVALTFASTEEVGSVDGPAPYRIRLQQSLAGLGPDMVMWLSVRRDGGLLSKEWDLGCFNDDVPDDAFDSVKWTGPSSVEIRVADGRTFPVALDPATGRPQTTAALNC
;
A
#
# COMPACT_ATOMS: atom_id res chain seq x y z
N MET A 1 -36.19 14.25 27.16
CA MET A 1 -35.67 15.52 26.59
C MET A 1 -34.33 15.23 25.93
N GLY A 2 -34.34 15.10 24.60
CA GLY A 2 -33.15 14.81 23.81
C GLY A 2 -32.23 16.01 23.77
N SER A 3 -31.13 15.98 24.53
CA SER A 3 -30.11 17.01 24.50
C SER A 3 -29.10 16.69 23.41
N ALA A 4 -29.06 17.53 22.37
CA ALA A 4 -28.16 17.43 21.24
C ALA A 4 -26.69 17.51 21.70
N MET A 5 -25.84 16.71 21.04
CA MET A 5 -24.39 16.81 21.19
C MET A 5 -23.91 18.22 20.84
N PRO A 6 -22.86 18.74 21.51
CA PRO A 6 -22.27 20.01 21.11
C PRO A 6 -21.77 19.91 19.65
N PRO A 7 -21.90 20.98 18.85
CA PRO A 7 -21.58 20.96 17.41
C PRO A 7 -20.12 20.57 17.15
N ARG A 8 -19.20 20.88 18.07
CA ARG A 8 -17.79 20.46 18.02
C ARG A 8 -17.63 18.94 18.13
N SER A 9 -18.38 18.27 18.99
CA SER A 9 -18.34 16.81 19.14
C SER A 9 -18.92 16.09 17.92
N LEU A 10 -19.99 16.65 17.33
CA LEU A 10 -20.56 16.14 16.07
C LEU A 10 -19.56 16.27 14.92
N MET A 11 -18.87 17.41 14.82
CA MET A 11 -17.84 17.63 13.80
C MET A 11 -16.67 16.64 13.96
N LEU A 12 -16.16 16.45 15.18
CA LEU A 12 -15.08 15.49 15.45
C LEU A 12 -15.47 14.05 15.13
N LEU A 13 -16.73 13.67 15.40
CA LEU A 13 -17.25 12.34 15.08
C LEU A 13 -17.40 12.15 13.57
N ALA A 14 -17.90 13.15 12.85
CA ALA A 14 -17.97 13.11 11.39
C ALA A 14 -16.58 13.00 10.75
N VAL A 15 -15.58 13.75 11.25
CA VAL A 15 -14.19 13.67 10.78
C VAL A 15 -13.57 12.31 11.13
N SER A 16 -13.86 11.74 12.31
CA SER A 16 -13.41 10.40 12.70
C SER A 16 -13.98 9.31 11.77
N LEU A 17 -15.28 9.36 11.46
CA LEU A 17 -15.90 8.45 10.50
C LEU A 17 -15.32 8.61 9.08
N GLY A 18 -15.06 9.84 8.65
CA GLY A 18 -14.39 10.11 7.38
C GLY A 18 -12.98 9.52 7.32
N ALA A 19 -12.17 9.73 8.37
CA ALA A 19 -10.82 9.18 8.46
C ALA A 19 -10.82 7.65 8.52
N GLY A 20 -11.74 7.04 9.28
CA GLY A 20 -11.90 5.59 9.34
C GLY A 20 -12.38 4.99 8.01
N GLY A 21 -13.32 5.65 7.33
CA GLY A 21 -13.77 5.26 6.00
C GLY A 21 -12.66 5.35 4.95
N LEU A 22 -11.87 6.42 4.98
CA LEU A 22 -10.67 6.56 4.14
C LEU A 22 -9.62 5.49 4.46
N ALA A 23 -9.35 5.20 5.73
CA ALA A 23 -8.45 4.13 6.13
C ALA A 23 -8.89 2.78 5.57
N ALA A 24 -10.19 2.46 5.65
CA ALA A 24 -10.75 1.23 5.10
C ALA A 24 -10.67 1.20 3.57
N LEU A 25 -11.04 2.30 2.89
CA LEU A 25 -10.96 2.38 1.43
C LEU A 25 -9.52 2.20 0.94
N VAL A 26 -8.57 2.88 1.56
CA VAL A 26 -7.14 2.76 1.23
C VAL A 26 -6.62 1.35 1.52
N TYR A 27 -7.05 0.73 2.62
CA TYR A 27 -6.64 -0.62 2.97
C TYR A 27 -7.18 -1.69 2.01
N PHE A 28 -8.42 -1.52 1.52
CA PHE A 28 -9.07 -2.53 0.65
C PHE A 28 -8.93 -2.26 -0.85
N HIS A 29 -8.65 -1.02 -1.27
CA HIS A 29 -8.45 -0.69 -2.68
C HIS A 29 -6.99 -0.35 -2.98
N ASP A 30 -6.34 -1.31 -3.62
CA ASP A 30 -5.06 -1.08 -4.27
C ASP A 30 -5.28 -0.13 -5.44
N SER A 31 -4.72 1.08 -5.32
CA SER A 31 -4.91 2.14 -6.29
C SER A 31 -3.69 2.28 -7.16
N ASP A 32 -3.88 2.14 -8.47
CA ASP A 32 -2.82 2.29 -9.48
C ASP A 32 -2.21 3.70 -9.54
N LEU A 33 -2.79 4.70 -8.86
CA LEU A 33 -2.32 6.09 -8.84
C LEU A 33 -1.15 6.24 -7.88
N VAL A 34 0.04 6.57 -8.41
CA VAL A 34 1.28 6.72 -7.65
C VAL A 34 1.14 7.73 -6.52
N LEU A 35 0.52 8.89 -6.79
CA LEU A 35 0.37 9.95 -5.79
C LEU A 35 -0.50 9.49 -4.60
N LEU A 36 -1.56 8.73 -4.88
CA LEU A 36 -2.42 8.17 -3.84
C LEU A 36 -1.66 7.11 -3.04
N ARG A 37 -0.94 6.23 -3.74
CA ARG A 37 -0.14 5.15 -3.14
C ARG A 37 1.02 5.69 -2.29
N GLU A 38 1.70 6.76 -2.71
CA GLU A 38 2.85 7.31 -1.97
C GLU A 38 2.45 8.22 -0.80
N HIS A 39 1.37 9.01 -0.93
CA HIS A 39 1.02 10.03 0.08
C HIS A 39 -0.18 9.69 0.96
N LEU A 40 -1.12 8.90 0.45
CA LEU A 40 -2.39 8.59 1.13
C LEU A 40 -2.45 7.14 1.62
N ASN A 41 -1.50 6.29 1.24
CA ASN A 41 -1.42 4.89 1.65
C ASN A 41 -0.81 4.72 3.05
N HIS A 42 -1.35 5.47 4.01
CA HIS A 42 -1.03 5.33 5.43
C HIS A 42 -2.28 4.90 6.21
N PRO A 43 -2.88 3.73 5.90
CA PRO A 43 -4.13 3.29 6.50
C PRO A 43 -4.04 3.21 8.03
N PHE A 44 -2.87 2.81 8.56
CA PHE A 44 -2.60 2.75 9.99
C PHE A 44 -2.55 4.14 10.65
N ALA A 45 -1.92 5.13 10.01
CA ALA A 45 -1.89 6.50 10.53
C ALA A 45 -3.29 7.13 10.53
N LEU A 46 -4.08 6.89 9.48
CA LEU A 46 -5.48 7.31 9.41
C LEU A 46 -6.35 6.62 10.47
N GLY A 47 -6.12 5.33 10.73
CA GLY A 47 -6.79 4.58 11.80
C GLY A 47 -6.49 5.13 13.20
N VAL A 48 -5.22 5.46 13.48
CA VAL A 48 -4.81 6.11 14.74
C VAL A 48 -5.48 7.47 14.88
N LEU A 49 -5.47 8.29 13.83
CA LEU A 49 -6.13 9.60 13.82
C LEU A 49 -7.64 9.47 14.10
N ALA A 50 -8.31 8.52 13.46
CA ALA A 50 -9.74 8.26 13.67
C ALA A 50 -10.06 7.92 15.14
N CYS A 51 -9.20 7.11 15.78
CA CYS A 51 -9.33 6.75 17.19
C CYS A 51 -9.11 7.95 18.12
N LEU A 52 -8.09 8.76 17.87
CA LEU A 52 -7.81 9.98 18.66
C LEU A 52 -8.98 10.97 18.59
N LEU A 53 -9.52 11.20 17.38
CA LEU A 53 -10.68 12.08 17.18
C LEU A 53 -11.93 11.53 17.88
N MET A 54 -12.12 10.21 17.89
CA MET A 54 -13.23 9.57 18.60
C MET A 54 -13.11 9.75 20.12
N ALA A 55 -11.91 9.58 20.68
CA ALA A 55 -11.64 9.82 22.10
C ALA A 55 -11.86 11.30 22.49
N LEU A 56 -11.46 12.24 21.63
CA LEU A 56 -11.69 13.67 21.82
C LEU A 56 -13.18 14.04 21.75
N ALA A 57 -13.92 13.46 20.80
CA ALA A 57 -15.37 13.64 20.70
C ALA A 57 -16.08 13.16 21.97
N ALA A 58 -15.57 12.09 22.60
CA ALA A 58 -16.12 11.52 23.84
C ALA A 58 -16.03 12.43 25.07
N VAL A 59 -15.16 13.46 25.06
CA VAL A 59 -15.06 14.44 26.15
C VAL A 59 -16.35 15.25 26.31
N GLY A 60 -17.09 15.48 25.23
CA GLY A 60 -18.36 16.22 25.23
C GLY A 60 -19.58 15.42 25.72
N LEU A 61 -19.41 14.12 26.01
CA LEU A 61 -20.51 13.26 26.45
C LEU A 61 -20.77 13.40 27.96
N ARG A 62 -22.05 13.62 28.30
CA ARG A 62 -22.52 13.68 29.70
C ARG A 62 -22.47 12.33 30.43
N TRP A 63 -22.52 11.21 29.70
CA TRP A 63 -22.59 9.88 30.29
C TRP A 63 -21.20 9.32 30.52
N MET A 64 -20.78 9.31 31.78
CA MET A 64 -19.43 8.92 32.18
C MET A 64 -19.09 7.48 31.77
N TRP A 65 -20.04 6.55 31.89
CA TRP A 65 -19.84 5.15 31.47
C TRP A 65 -19.61 5.04 29.95
N LEU A 66 -20.42 5.74 29.14
CA LEU A 66 -20.31 5.71 27.68
C LEU A 66 -19.00 6.38 27.21
N ARG A 67 -18.58 7.45 27.89
CA ARG A 67 -17.28 8.08 27.68
C ARG A 67 -16.13 7.12 27.97
N VAL A 68 -16.18 6.39 29.09
CA VAL A 68 -15.15 5.41 29.44
C VAL A 68 -15.10 4.29 28.38
N VAL A 69 -16.26 3.76 27.98
CA VAL A 69 -16.32 2.71 26.94
C VAL A 69 -15.70 3.20 25.62
N ILE A 70 -16.06 4.39 25.14
CA ILE A 70 -15.51 4.94 23.89
C ILE A 70 -14.01 5.15 24.00
N VAL A 71 -13.52 5.71 25.10
CA VAL A 71 -12.08 5.95 25.30
C VAL A 71 -11.31 4.64 25.32
N VAL A 72 -11.83 3.60 25.98
CA VAL A 72 -11.21 2.27 25.99
C VAL A 72 -11.16 1.66 24.60
N LEU A 73 -12.28 1.69 23.86
CA LEU A 73 -12.34 1.17 22.48
C LEU A 73 -11.41 1.94 21.54
N ALA A 74 -11.36 3.27 21.65
CA ALA A 74 -10.44 4.10 20.87
C ALA A 74 -8.98 3.80 21.21
N GLY A 75 -8.65 3.59 22.48
CA GLY A 75 -7.30 3.19 22.91
C GLY A 75 -6.90 1.83 22.34
N LEU A 76 -7.79 0.84 22.38
CA LEU A 76 -7.56 -0.48 21.78
C LEU A 76 -7.40 -0.38 20.27
N GLY A 77 -8.27 0.38 19.58
CA GLY A 77 -8.19 0.58 18.14
C GLY A 77 -6.89 1.28 17.72
N ALA A 78 -6.47 2.32 18.42
CA ALA A 78 -5.20 3.00 18.16
C ALA A 78 -4.01 2.06 18.39
N SER A 79 -4.04 1.27 19.47
CA SER A 79 -2.98 0.30 19.76
C SER A 79 -2.88 -0.77 18.68
N ALA A 80 -4.01 -1.31 18.24
CA ALA A 80 -4.06 -2.29 17.15
C ALA A 80 -3.56 -1.69 15.82
N ALA A 81 -3.93 -0.45 15.50
CA ALA A 81 -3.47 0.23 14.30
C ALA A 81 -1.96 0.52 14.34
N LEU A 82 -1.42 0.96 15.48
CA LEU A 82 0.03 1.15 15.66
C LEU A 82 0.79 -0.17 15.56
N PHE A 83 0.29 -1.23 16.19
CA PHE A 83 0.89 -2.55 16.11
C PHE A 83 0.87 -3.09 14.68
N GLY A 84 -0.27 -3.01 14.00
CA GLY A 84 -0.40 -3.40 12.59
C GLY A 84 0.53 -2.59 11.68
N GLY A 85 0.64 -1.28 11.90
CA GLY A 85 1.56 -0.42 11.16
C GLY A 85 3.03 -0.77 11.41
N TRP A 86 3.41 -1.08 12.65
CA TRP A 86 4.76 -1.53 12.97
C TRP A 86 5.11 -2.87 12.31
N VAL A 87 4.20 -3.86 12.37
CA VAL A 87 4.36 -5.14 11.67
C VAL A 87 4.49 -4.90 10.16
N ALA A 88 3.61 -4.08 9.57
CA ALA A 88 3.67 -3.76 8.15
C ALA A 88 4.99 -3.09 7.76
N LEU A 89 5.49 -2.12 8.54
CA LEU A 89 6.78 -1.48 8.27
C LEU A 89 7.95 -2.45 8.39
N THR A 90 7.87 -3.44 9.29
CA THR A 90 8.96 -4.41 9.50
C THR A 90 9.04 -5.43 8.37
N PHE A 91 7.89 -5.82 7.79
CA PHE A 91 7.83 -6.92 6.82
C PHE A 91 7.53 -6.50 5.38
N ALA A 92 6.99 -5.29 5.17
CA ALA A 92 6.62 -4.78 3.85
C ALA A 92 7.47 -3.56 3.44
N SER A 93 8.57 -3.27 4.17
CA SER A 93 9.53 -2.26 3.70
C SER A 93 10.22 -2.79 2.45
N THR A 94 9.89 -2.18 1.31
CA THR A 94 10.58 -2.41 0.05
C THR A 94 11.60 -1.30 -0.18
N GLU A 95 12.85 -1.67 -0.42
CA GLU A 95 13.92 -0.76 -0.82
C GLU A 95 13.97 -0.67 -2.34
N GLU A 96 14.00 0.55 -2.91
CA GLU A 96 14.22 0.70 -4.35
C GLU A 96 15.69 0.45 -4.67
N VAL A 97 15.96 -0.64 -5.39
CA VAL A 97 17.32 -1.06 -5.74
C VAL A 97 17.71 -0.66 -7.16
N GLY A 98 16.75 -0.28 -8.00
CA GLY A 98 17.04 0.22 -9.33
C GLY A 98 15.81 0.52 -10.18
N SER A 99 16.09 0.97 -11.40
CA SER A 99 15.06 1.21 -12.41
C SER A 99 15.59 0.99 -13.82
N VAL A 100 14.72 0.54 -14.72
CA VAL A 100 15.02 0.39 -16.14
C VAL A 100 14.13 1.33 -16.94
N ASP A 101 14.74 2.32 -17.59
CA ASP A 101 14.03 3.23 -18.48
C ASP A 101 13.48 2.50 -19.70
N GLY A 102 12.23 2.80 -20.03
CA GLY A 102 11.54 2.26 -21.19
C GLY A 102 11.24 3.31 -22.24
N PRO A 103 10.48 2.92 -23.28
CA PRO A 103 9.85 3.86 -24.18
C PRO A 103 9.02 4.86 -23.40
N ALA A 104 9.27 6.16 -23.57
CA ALA A 104 8.51 7.19 -22.88
C ALA A 104 6.99 7.00 -23.12
N PRO A 105 6.14 7.08 -22.09
CA PRO A 105 6.42 7.56 -20.73
C PRO A 105 6.64 6.45 -19.67
N TYR A 106 7.17 5.29 -20.05
CA TYR A 106 7.25 4.13 -19.16
C TYR A 106 8.64 3.90 -18.56
N ARG A 107 8.65 3.41 -17.31
CA ARG A 107 9.84 2.95 -16.59
C ARG A 107 9.48 1.71 -15.76
N ILE A 108 10.42 0.79 -15.60
CA ILE A 108 10.28 -0.34 -14.68
C ILE A 108 11.02 0.01 -13.39
N ARG A 109 10.39 -0.15 -12.24
CA ARG A 109 11.03 -0.02 -10.93
C ARG A 109 11.31 -1.41 -10.36
N LEU A 110 12.45 -1.52 -9.71
CA LEU A 110 12.90 -2.72 -9.05
C LEU A 110 13.00 -2.42 -7.57
N GLN A 111 12.26 -3.17 -6.78
CA GLN A 111 12.27 -3.03 -5.33
C GLN A 111 12.61 -4.38 -4.70
N GLN A 112 13.27 -4.34 -3.55
CA GLN A 112 13.68 -5.53 -2.81
C GLN A 112 13.11 -5.49 -1.39
N SER A 113 12.65 -6.61 -0.88
CA SER A 113 12.28 -6.77 0.53
C SER A 113 12.70 -8.13 1.06
N LEU A 114 12.67 -8.29 2.38
CA LEU A 114 12.80 -9.62 2.99
C LEU A 114 11.52 -10.45 2.75
N ALA A 115 11.67 -11.75 2.58
CA ALA A 115 10.58 -12.71 2.58
C ALA A 115 10.20 -13.07 4.04
N GLY A 116 9.50 -12.15 4.72
CA GLY A 116 9.07 -12.36 6.10
C GLY A 116 10.22 -12.34 7.12
N LEU A 117 10.41 -13.43 7.88
CA LEU A 117 11.42 -13.55 8.95
C LEU A 117 12.70 -14.29 8.51
N GLY A 118 12.76 -14.77 7.27
CA GLY A 118 13.90 -15.51 6.72
C GLY A 118 14.99 -14.60 6.15
N PRO A 119 16.16 -15.15 5.77
CA PRO A 119 17.20 -14.42 5.05
C PRO A 119 16.86 -14.18 3.58
N ASP A 120 15.81 -14.85 3.07
CA ASP A 120 15.41 -14.82 1.67
C ASP A 120 14.91 -13.42 1.29
N MET A 121 15.18 -13.04 0.04
CA MET A 121 14.87 -11.74 -0.54
C MET A 121 13.85 -11.91 -1.67
N VAL A 122 12.86 -11.02 -1.67
CA VAL A 122 11.87 -10.90 -2.73
C VAL A 122 12.17 -9.68 -3.57
N MET A 123 12.32 -9.90 -4.87
CA MET A 123 12.37 -8.85 -5.88
C MET A 123 10.98 -8.56 -6.42
N TRP A 124 10.53 -7.33 -6.24
CA TRP A 124 9.27 -6.80 -6.74
C TRP A 124 9.53 -5.91 -7.95
N LEU A 125 8.79 -6.15 -9.03
CA LEU A 125 8.86 -5.37 -10.25
C LEU A 125 7.53 -4.66 -10.47
N SER A 126 7.62 -3.38 -10.78
CA SER A 126 6.45 -2.59 -11.18
C SER A 126 6.74 -1.82 -12.46
N VAL A 127 5.71 -1.64 -13.28
CA VAL A 127 5.78 -0.71 -14.41
C VAL A 127 5.09 0.59 -14.00
N ARG A 128 5.86 1.67 -14.08
CA ARG A 128 5.39 3.03 -13.85
C ARG A 128 5.21 3.75 -15.18
N ARG A 129 4.04 4.37 -15.35
CA ARG A 129 3.75 5.34 -16.40
C ARG A 129 3.82 6.73 -15.81
N ASP A 130 4.79 7.52 -16.27
CA ASP A 130 4.96 8.89 -15.81
C ASP A 130 3.89 9.81 -16.41
N GLY A 131 3.19 10.52 -15.54
CA GLY A 131 2.11 11.45 -15.87
C GLY A 131 2.00 12.63 -14.90
N GLY A 132 3.06 12.91 -14.15
CA GLY A 132 3.05 13.90 -13.07
C GLY A 132 2.08 13.49 -11.95
N LEU A 133 1.04 14.31 -11.72
CA LEU A 133 0.00 14.01 -10.72
C LEU A 133 -0.85 12.79 -11.08
N LEU A 134 -0.85 12.38 -12.35
CA LEU A 134 -1.58 11.22 -12.86
C LEU A 134 -0.66 10.04 -13.16
N SER A 135 0.56 10.03 -12.62
CA SER A 135 1.45 8.88 -12.72
C SER A 135 0.75 7.64 -12.17
N LYS A 136 0.87 6.55 -12.92
CA LYS A 136 0.30 5.26 -12.54
C LYS A 136 1.37 4.19 -12.46
N GLU A 137 1.16 3.23 -11.57
CA GLU A 137 2.11 2.14 -11.35
C GLU A 137 1.33 0.85 -11.14
N TRP A 138 1.78 -0.21 -11.82
CA TRP A 138 1.16 -1.52 -11.79
C TRP A 138 2.21 -2.57 -11.46
N ASP A 139 1.79 -3.59 -10.71
CA ASP A 139 2.60 -4.78 -10.48
C ASP A 139 2.90 -5.49 -11.80
N LEU A 140 4.16 -5.85 -12.00
CA LEU A 140 4.67 -6.56 -13.17
C LEU A 140 5.11 -7.98 -12.78
N GLY A 141 5.54 -8.17 -11.53
CA GLY A 141 5.91 -9.48 -11.03
C GLY A 141 6.66 -9.44 -9.71
N CYS A 142 6.81 -10.62 -9.12
CA CYS A 142 7.55 -10.82 -7.88
C CYS A 142 8.37 -12.13 -7.95
N PHE A 143 9.58 -12.14 -7.40
CA PHE A 143 10.48 -13.28 -7.46
C PHE A 143 11.21 -13.44 -6.14
N ASN A 144 10.93 -14.52 -5.43
CA ASN A 144 11.63 -14.88 -4.20
C ASN A 144 12.86 -15.73 -4.52
N ASP A 145 13.97 -15.52 -3.80
CA ASP A 145 15.22 -16.25 -3.97
C ASP A 145 15.36 -17.47 -3.05
N ASP A 146 14.27 -17.87 -2.36
CA ASP A 146 14.18 -19.09 -1.56
C ASP A 146 14.61 -20.34 -2.33
N VAL A 147 14.31 -20.37 -3.62
CA VAL A 147 14.89 -21.27 -4.62
C VAL A 147 15.85 -20.46 -5.49
N PRO A 148 17.18 -20.71 -5.44
CA PRO A 148 18.16 -19.91 -6.19
C PRO A 148 17.92 -19.83 -7.70
N ASP A 149 17.29 -20.86 -8.29
CA ASP A 149 16.94 -20.92 -9.71
C ASP A 149 15.75 -20.01 -10.09
N ASP A 150 14.87 -19.70 -9.12
CA ASP A 150 13.71 -18.82 -9.28
C ASP A 150 14.05 -17.33 -9.04
N ALA A 151 15.26 -17.05 -8.55
CA ALA A 151 15.71 -15.71 -8.24
C ALA A 151 15.70 -14.79 -9.48
N PHE A 152 15.31 -13.53 -9.29
CA PHE A 152 15.34 -12.53 -10.35
C PHE A 152 16.77 -12.31 -10.89
N ASP A 153 16.93 -12.34 -12.21
CA ASP A 153 18.20 -12.04 -12.89
C ASP A 153 18.14 -10.68 -13.58
N SER A 154 17.19 -10.48 -14.50
CA SER A 154 17.13 -9.27 -15.30
C SER A 154 15.74 -8.96 -15.84
N VAL A 155 15.52 -7.69 -16.16
CA VAL A 155 14.31 -7.22 -16.85
C VAL A 155 14.72 -6.26 -17.96
N LYS A 156 14.08 -6.40 -19.13
CA LYS A 156 14.33 -5.51 -20.27
C LYS A 156 13.07 -5.27 -21.08
N TRP A 157 13.05 -4.12 -21.76
CA TRP A 157 12.07 -3.83 -22.79
C TRP A 157 12.41 -4.60 -24.06
N THR A 158 11.45 -5.33 -24.61
CA THR A 158 11.57 -6.03 -25.90
C THR A 158 10.86 -5.30 -27.03
N GLY A 159 10.08 -4.27 -26.70
CA GLY A 159 9.35 -3.43 -27.63
C GLY A 159 8.62 -2.28 -26.93
N PRO A 160 7.82 -1.47 -27.66
CA PRO A 160 7.11 -0.31 -27.12
C PRO A 160 6.11 -0.63 -25.99
N SER A 161 5.55 -1.84 -26.01
CA SER A 161 4.54 -2.30 -25.05
C SER A 161 4.83 -3.74 -24.59
N SER A 162 6.10 -4.14 -24.55
CA SER A 162 6.48 -5.51 -24.19
C SER A 162 7.76 -5.53 -23.35
N VAL A 163 7.73 -6.36 -22.32
CA VAL A 163 8.80 -6.55 -21.36
C VAL A 163 9.15 -8.04 -21.32
N GLU A 164 10.42 -8.36 -21.15
CA GLU A 164 10.89 -9.71 -20.84
C GLU A 164 11.57 -9.67 -19.47
N ILE A 165 11.09 -10.53 -18.56
CA ILE A 165 11.71 -10.78 -17.26
C ILE A 165 12.47 -12.10 -17.37
N ARG A 166 13.62 -12.19 -16.73
CA ARG A 166 14.45 -13.39 -16.68
C ARG A 166 14.81 -13.72 -15.24
N VAL A 167 14.84 -15.01 -14.95
CA VAL A 167 15.29 -15.57 -13.66
C VAL A 167 16.64 -16.26 -13.83
N ALA A 168 17.30 -16.59 -12.72
CA ALA A 168 18.67 -17.06 -12.67
C ALA A 168 18.94 -18.33 -13.50
N ASP A 169 17.96 -19.24 -13.61
CA ASP A 169 18.08 -20.45 -14.43
C ASP A 169 17.94 -20.22 -15.95
N GLY A 170 17.67 -18.98 -16.36
CA GLY A 170 17.55 -18.57 -17.75
C GLY A 170 16.13 -18.65 -18.33
N ARG A 171 15.13 -19.13 -17.58
CA ARG A 171 13.72 -19.02 -17.99
C ARG A 171 13.34 -17.55 -18.19
N THR A 172 12.49 -17.30 -19.17
CA THR A 172 11.99 -15.96 -19.48
C THR A 172 10.47 -15.89 -19.41
N PHE A 173 9.99 -14.75 -18.93
CA PHE A 173 8.59 -14.43 -18.78
C PHE A 173 8.26 -13.19 -19.62
N PRO A 174 7.66 -13.35 -20.80
CA PRO A 174 7.21 -12.22 -21.60
C PRO A 174 5.94 -11.61 -20.99
N VAL A 175 5.94 -10.29 -20.82
CA VAL A 175 4.81 -9.51 -20.30
C VAL A 175 4.41 -8.48 -21.35
N ALA A 176 3.17 -8.60 -21.84
CA ALA A 176 2.58 -7.60 -22.73
C ALA A 176 1.89 -6.50 -21.90
N LEU A 177 2.10 -5.25 -22.31
CA LEU A 177 1.42 -4.09 -21.74
C LEU A 177 0.27 -3.66 -22.65
N ASP A 178 -0.85 -3.28 -22.05
CA ASP A 178 -1.92 -2.62 -22.77
C ASP A 178 -1.42 -1.31 -23.39
N PRO A 179 -1.48 -1.12 -24.72
CA PRO A 179 -0.89 0.05 -25.36
C PRO A 179 -1.51 1.40 -24.97
N ALA A 180 -2.79 1.41 -24.55
CA ALA A 180 -3.50 2.64 -24.22
C ALA A 180 -3.21 3.09 -22.78
N THR A 181 -3.14 2.14 -21.86
CA THR A 181 -3.03 2.38 -20.43
C THR A 181 -1.61 2.19 -19.90
N GLY A 182 -0.86 1.23 -20.43
CA GLY A 182 0.43 0.76 -19.92
C GLY A 182 0.31 -0.39 -18.92
N ARG A 183 -0.92 -0.85 -18.63
CA ARG A 183 -1.17 -1.90 -17.64
C ARG A 183 -0.70 -3.27 -18.16
N PRO A 184 0.03 -4.06 -17.36
CA PRO A 184 0.36 -5.44 -17.70
C PRO A 184 -0.89 -6.28 -17.94
N GLN A 185 -0.90 -7.05 -19.03
CA GLN A 185 -1.97 -8.02 -19.32
C GLN A 185 -1.82 -9.30 -18.48
N THR A 186 -0.58 -9.60 -18.10
CA THR A 186 -0.19 -10.71 -17.22
C THR A 186 0.90 -10.22 -16.27
N THR A 187 1.03 -10.88 -15.13
CA THR A 187 2.16 -10.73 -14.20
C THR A 187 2.93 -12.03 -14.13
N ALA A 188 4.19 -11.97 -13.69
CA ALA A 188 5.03 -13.15 -13.47
C ALA A 188 5.43 -13.22 -12.00
N ALA A 189 5.05 -14.29 -11.31
CA ALA A 189 5.33 -14.48 -9.89
C ALA A 189 5.94 -15.86 -9.64
N LEU A 190 7.02 -15.91 -8.84
CA LEU A 190 7.60 -17.15 -8.32
C LEU A 190 7.81 -17.03 -6.81
N ASN A 191 7.14 -17.91 -6.07
CA ASN A 191 7.26 -18.08 -4.61
C ASN A 191 6.97 -16.81 -3.78
N CYS A 192 6.00 -16.02 -4.26
CA CYS A 192 5.28 -14.96 -3.57
C CYS A 192 3.76 -15.12 -3.84
#